data_AF-A0A356KL48-F1
#
_entry.id   AF-A0A356KL48-F1
#
_cell.length_a   1.000
_cell.length_b   1.000
_cell.length_c   1.000
_cell.angle_alpha   90.00
_cell.angle_beta   90.00
_cell.angle_gamma   90.00
#
_symmetry.space_group_name_H-M   'P 1'
#
loop_
_entity.id
_entity.type
_entity.pdbx_description
1 polymer ?
#
loop_
_entity_poly.entity_id
_entity_poly.type
_entity_poly.pdbx_seq_one_letter_code
_entity_poly.pdbx_strand_id
1 'polypeptide(L)'
;MLEVVRAKGYTASLDPPAAPAQSGARLSDEARAALDVRTVSRGEEIVVSEHLVAGKFTIVDYYADWCGPCLLLGHELEQVLALRQDVALRKVDLVSWETDAAKQVTREFGIRGIPYVRVYGPDGRFLGAVNGNHIGKVRALLVSTPAGDER
;
A
#
# COMPACT_ATOMS: atom_id res chain seq x y z
N MET A 1 -51.31 -41.71 -33.83
CA MET A 1 -49.92 -42.20 -33.94
C MET A 1 -49.01 -40.99 -33.98
N LEU A 2 -48.53 -40.55 -32.82
CA LEU A 2 -47.44 -39.56 -32.71
C LEU A 2 -46.71 -39.83 -31.40
N GLU A 3 -45.40 -39.95 -31.54
CA GLU A 3 -44.49 -40.66 -30.65
C GLU A 3 -44.16 -39.89 -29.36
N VAL A 4 -44.05 -40.66 -28.27
CA VAL A 4 -43.42 -40.23 -27.03
C VAL A 4 -41.90 -40.35 -27.21
N VAL A 5 -41.21 -39.24 -27.45
CA VAL A 5 -39.73 -39.22 -27.48
C VAL A 5 -39.20 -38.74 -26.13
N ARG A 6 -38.42 -39.63 -25.50
CA ARG A 6 -37.78 -39.50 -24.18
C ARG A 6 -36.92 -38.24 -24.05
N ALA A 7 -36.99 -37.61 -22.88
CA ALA A 7 -36.11 -36.54 -22.44
C ALA A 7 -34.65 -37.00 -22.38
N LYS A 8 -33.77 -36.27 -23.07
CA LYS A 8 -32.32 -36.46 -23.08
C LYS A 8 -31.73 -35.63 -21.94
N GLY A 9 -31.13 -36.32 -20.97
CA GLY A 9 -30.44 -35.69 -19.84
C GLY A 9 -29.31 -34.78 -20.33
N TYR A 10 -29.31 -33.54 -19.85
CA TYR A 10 -28.20 -32.61 -19.92
C TYR A 10 -27.68 -32.43 -18.50
N THR A 11 -26.57 -33.10 -18.15
CA THR A 11 -25.77 -32.71 -16.99
C THR A 11 -24.88 -31.55 -17.45
N ALA A 12 -25.40 -30.32 -17.33
CA ALA A 12 -24.56 -29.12 -17.45
C ALA A 12 -23.62 -29.09 -16.25
N SER A 13 -22.30 -29.10 -16.49
CA SER A 13 -21.28 -28.80 -15.48
C SER A 13 -21.58 -27.43 -14.90
N LEU A 14 -21.90 -27.37 -13.61
CA LEU A 14 -22.09 -26.14 -12.88
C LEU A 14 -20.73 -25.60 -12.45
N ASP A 15 -19.87 -25.29 -13.41
CA ASP A 15 -18.74 -24.41 -13.14
C ASP A 15 -19.23 -22.98 -13.38
N PRO A 16 -19.43 -22.16 -12.32
CA PRO A 16 -19.74 -20.77 -12.52
C PRO A 16 -18.56 -20.09 -13.22
N PRO A 17 -18.79 -19.19 -14.19
CA PRO A 17 -17.71 -18.40 -14.77
C PRO A 17 -17.03 -17.58 -13.67
N ALA A 18 -15.70 -17.59 -13.65
CA ALA A 18 -14.90 -16.83 -12.71
C ALA A 18 -15.35 -15.37 -12.71
N ALA A 19 -15.85 -14.91 -11.56
CA ALA A 19 -16.28 -13.54 -11.37
C ALA A 19 -15.09 -12.58 -11.58
N PRO A 20 -15.31 -11.39 -12.14
CA PRO A 20 -14.24 -10.41 -12.32
C PRO A 20 -13.68 -9.98 -10.96
N ALA A 21 -12.36 -9.80 -10.89
CA ALA A 21 -11.62 -9.40 -9.70
C ALA A 21 -12.21 -8.11 -9.11
N GLN A 22 -12.80 -8.24 -7.91
CA GLN A 22 -13.42 -7.13 -7.20
C GLN A 22 -12.34 -6.24 -6.59
N SER A 23 -12.51 -4.92 -6.73
CA SER A 23 -11.62 -3.85 -6.23
C SER A 23 -11.59 -3.71 -4.70
N GLY A 24 -11.68 -4.84 -3.98
CA GLY A 24 -11.62 -4.95 -2.52
C GLY A 24 -11.08 -6.29 -2.04
N ALA A 25 -10.62 -7.16 -2.95
CA ALA A 25 -9.96 -8.40 -2.57
C ALA A 25 -8.54 -8.11 -2.06
N ARG A 26 -8.21 -8.63 -0.87
CA ARG A 26 -6.84 -8.65 -0.34
C ARG A 26 -5.95 -9.39 -1.35
N LEU A 27 -4.78 -8.81 -1.65
CA LEU A 27 -3.76 -9.49 -2.45
C LEU A 27 -3.43 -10.85 -1.83
N SER A 28 -3.15 -11.86 -2.67
CA SER A 28 -2.69 -13.16 -2.20
C SER A 28 -1.36 -13.02 -1.44
N ASP A 29 -1.04 -13.96 -0.57
CA ASP A 29 0.19 -13.88 0.21
C ASP A 29 1.44 -13.96 -0.69
N GLU A 30 1.37 -14.70 -1.80
CA GLU A 30 2.44 -14.75 -2.81
C GLU A 30 2.62 -13.39 -3.50
N ALA A 31 1.51 -12.74 -3.87
CA ALA A 31 1.54 -11.42 -4.48
C ALA A 31 2.11 -10.37 -3.52
N ARG A 32 1.75 -10.43 -2.23
CA ARG A 32 2.28 -9.53 -1.19
C ARG A 32 3.76 -9.77 -0.92
N ALA A 33 4.19 -11.03 -0.92
CA ALA A 33 5.60 -11.40 -0.72
C ALA A 33 6.51 -10.89 -1.86
N ALA A 34 5.97 -10.68 -3.06
CA ALA A 34 6.69 -10.12 -4.20
C ALA A 34 6.84 -8.58 -4.15
N LEU A 35 6.10 -7.88 -3.29
CA LEU A 35 6.15 -6.42 -3.22
C LEU A 35 7.42 -5.91 -2.50
N ASP A 36 7.89 -4.74 -2.90
CA ASP A 36 8.98 -4.02 -2.21
C ASP A 36 8.47 -3.33 -0.93
N VAL A 37 8.01 -4.13 0.03
CA VAL A 37 7.52 -3.68 1.33
C VAL A 37 8.51 -4.11 2.41
N ARG A 38 8.94 -3.17 3.26
CA ARG A 38 9.79 -3.47 4.43
C ARG A 38 9.29 -2.73 5.65
N THR A 39 9.24 -3.42 6.78
CA THR A 39 9.11 -2.75 8.09
C THR A 39 10.51 -2.36 8.52
N VAL A 40 10.77 -1.05 8.64
CA VAL A 40 12.10 -0.51 8.93
C VAL A 40 12.29 -0.12 10.39
N SER A 41 11.20 -0.03 11.16
CA SER A 41 11.22 0.20 12.61
C SER A 41 10.02 -0.45 13.27
N ARG A 42 10.23 -0.88 14.52
CA ARG A 42 9.23 -1.43 15.45
C ARG A 42 9.29 -0.67 16.78
N GLY A 43 9.26 0.65 16.69
CA GLY A 43 9.29 1.56 17.83
C GLY A 43 10.63 2.29 18.00
N GLU A 44 11.66 1.92 17.26
CA GLU A 44 12.95 2.63 17.25
C GLU A 44 12.91 3.86 16.33
N GLU A 45 13.68 4.91 16.66
CA GLU A 45 13.86 6.05 15.75
C GLU A 45 14.47 5.61 14.42
N ILE A 46 14.12 6.31 13.34
CA ILE A 46 14.67 6.05 12.01
C ILE A 46 15.31 7.28 11.40
N VAL A 47 16.33 7.05 10.58
CA VAL A 47 16.86 8.06 9.67
C VAL A 47 16.27 7.80 8.29
N VAL A 48 15.25 8.58 7.90
CA VAL A 48 14.46 8.30 6.68
C VAL A 48 15.32 8.16 5.42
N SER A 49 16.39 8.96 5.29
CA SER A 49 17.29 8.93 4.13
C SER A 49 17.99 7.59 3.92
N GLU A 50 18.20 6.79 4.98
CA GLU A 50 18.82 5.46 4.89
C GLU A 50 17.89 4.40 4.32
N HIS A 51 16.59 4.70 4.24
CA HIS A 51 15.56 3.77 3.77
C HIS A 51 14.98 4.12 2.40
N LEU A 52 15.45 5.22 1.79
CA LEU A 52 15.07 5.63 0.44
C LEU A 52 15.67 4.67 -0.60
N VAL A 53 14.89 4.37 -1.63
CA VAL A 53 15.33 3.49 -2.73
C VAL A 53 15.64 4.34 -3.95
N ALA A 54 16.92 4.44 -4.29
CA ALA A 54 17.35 5.15 -5.49
C ALA A 54 16.64 4.59 -6.74
N GLY A 55 16.13 5.49 -7.59
CA GLY A 55 15.40 5.12 -8.81
C GLY A 55 13.95 4.67 -8.59
N LYS A 56 13.44 4.71 -7.35
CA LYS A 56 12.04 4.43 -7.03
C LYS A 56 11.41 5.52 -6.17
N PHE A 57 10.11 5.71 -6.32
CA PHE A 57 9.35 6.43 -5.31
C PHE A 57 9.39 5.65 -3.99
N THR A 58 9.64 6.34 -2.89
CA THR A 58 9.61 5.71 -1.55
C THR A 58 8.48 6.30 -0.74
N ILE A 59 7.54 5.44 -0.34
CA ILE A 59 6.46 5.76 0.60
C ILE A 59 6.92 5.33 1.98
N VAL A 60 6.89 6.25 2.95
CA VAL A 60 7.13 5.94 4.37
C VAL A 60 5.80 6.04 5.11
N ASP A 61 5.27 4.91 5.57
CA ASP A 61 3.99 4.76 6.25
C ASP A 61 4.22 4.60 7.76
N TYR A 62 3.90 5.66 8.51
CA TYR A 62 3.94 5.66 9.98
C TYR A 62 2.58 5.19 10.49
N TYR A 63 2.58 4.01 11.09
CA TYR A 63 1.38 3.26 11.40
C TYR A 63 1.48 2.55 12.74
N ALA A 64 0.41 1.89 13.17
CA ALA A 64 0.47 0.93 14.27
C ALA A 64 -0.58 -0.16 14.05
N ASP A 65 -0.35 -1.37 14.58
CA ASP A 65 -1.27 -2.50 14.41
C ASP A 65 -2.63 -2.29 15.11
N TRP A 66 -2.69 -1.44 16.14
CA TRP A 66 -3.94 -1.07 16.82
C TRP A 66 -4.74 0.01 16.08
N CYS A 67 -4.20 0.58 14.99
CA CYS A 67 -4.84 1.65 14.23
C CYS A 67 -5.67 1.07 13.06
N GLY A 68 -6.99 0.97 13.25
CA GLY A 68 -7.92 0.49 12.22
C GLY A 68 -7.79 1.19 10.85
N PRO A 69 -7.81 2.54 10.77
CA PRO A 69 -7.61 3.25 9.51
C PRO A 69 -6.26 2.99 8.84
N CYS A 70 -5.22 2.69 9.64
CA CYS A 70 -3.90 2.37 9.12
C CYS A 70 -3.88 1.02 8.39
N LEU A 71 -4.61 0.03 8.90
CA LEU A 71 -4.73 -1.27 8.23
C LEU A 71 -5.36 -1.13 6.84
N LEU A 72 -6.43 -0.33 6.73
CA LEU A 72 -7.09 -0.05 5.45
C LEU A 72 -6.15 0.67 4.47
N LEU A 73 -5.45 1.72 4.93
CA LEU A 73 -4.50 2.43 4.09
C LEU A 73 -3.34 1.52 3.65
N GLY A 74 -2.84 0.66 4.54
CA GLY A 74 -1.80 -0.32 4.23
C GLY A 74 -2.19 -1.24 3.08
N HIS A 75 -3.41 -1.76 3.06
CA HIS A 75 -3.91 -2.57 1.95
C HIS A 75 -3.99 -1.80 0.63
N GLU A 76 -4.47 -0.56 0.66
CA GLU A 76 -4.50 0.31 -0.53
C GLU A 76 -3.09 0.64 -1.04
N LEU A 77 -2.11 0.83 -0.15
CA LEU A 77 -0.71 1.03 -0.51
C LEU A 77 -0.11 -0.23 -1.16
N GLU A 78 -0.38 -1.42 -0.61
CA GLU A 78 0.03 -2.68 -1.22
C GLU A 78 -0.54 -2.84 -2.64
N GLN A 79 -1.81 -2.46 -2.87
CA GLN A 79 -2.41 -2.44 -4.21
C GLN A 79 -1.71 -1.47 -5.16
N VAL A 80 -1.27 -0.30 -4.68
CA VAL A 80 -0.46 0.63 -5.49
C VAL A 80 0.82 -0.06 -5.94
N LEU A 81 1.55 -0.71 -5.03
CA LEU A 81 2.79 -1.42 -5.36
C LEU A 81 2.56 -2.59 -6.32
N ALA A 82 1.43 -3.30 -6.20
CA ALA A 82 1.08 -4.38 -7.13
C ALA A 82 0.91 -3.89 -8.57
N LEU A 83 0.49 -2.63 -8.75
CA LEU A 83 0.34 -2.00 -10.07
C LEU A 83 1.59 -1.22 -10.51
N ARG A 84 2.52 -0.94 -9.59
CA ARG A 84 3.68 -0.06 -9.81
C ARG A 84 4.95 -0.60 -9.18
N GLN A 85 5.81 -1.17 -10.03
CA GLN A 85 7.11 -1.73 -9.64
C GLN A 85 8.16 -0.65 -9.30
N ASP A 86 7.89 0.61 -9.69
CA ASP A 86 8.73 1.79 -9.42
C ASP A 86 8.47 2.41 -8.04
N VAL A 87 7.68 1.75 -7.18
CA VAL A 87 7.34 2.22 -5.84
C VAL A 87 7.84 1.22 -4.79
N ALA A 88 8.43 1.74 -3.73
CA ALA A 88 8.83 1.01 -2.53
C ALA A 88 8.04 1.52 -1.31
N LEU A 89 7.64 0.61 -0.42
CA LEU A 89 6.94 0.93 0.82
C LEU A 89 7.83 0.60 2.03
N ARG A 90 8.02 1.58 2.91
CA ARG A 90 8.75 1.47 4.16
C ARG A 90 7.77 1.75 5.29
N LYS A 91 7.52 0.75 6.11
CA LYS A 91 6.59 0.83 7.24
C LYS A 91 7.35 1.12 8.52
N VAL A 92 6.88 2.11 9.28
CA VAL A 92 7.39 2.48 10.60
C VAL A 92 6.29 2.16 11.58
N ASP A 93 6.43 1.05 12.30
CA ASP A 93 5.47 0.66 13.31
C ASP A 93 5.76 1.44 14.59
N LEU A 94 4.83 2.30 14.98
CA LEU A 94 4.96 3.09 16.19
C LEU A 94 4.80 2.24 17.44
N VAL A 95 4.12 1.07 17.36
CA VAL A 95 3.81 0.16 18.47
C VAL A 95 2.93 0.79 19.57
N SER A 96 3.33 1.92 20.15
CA SER A 96 2.57 2.75 21.09
C SER A 96 3.03 4.21 21.02
N TRP A 97 2.35 5.13 21.70
CA TRP A 97 2.77 6.54 21.76
C TRP A 97 4.02 6.80 22.64
N GLU A 98 4.48 5.78 23.39
CA GLU A 98 5.63 5.90 24.28
C GLU A 98 6.96 5.51 23.62
N THR A 99 6.92 4.99 22.40
CA THR A 99 8.12 4.55 21.68
C THR A 99 8.94 5.72 21.15
N ASP A 100 10.20 5.46 20.86
CA ASP A 100 11.11 6.48 20.35
C ASP A 100 10.68 6.92 18.94
N ALA A 101 10.23 5.99 18.09
CA ALA A 101 9.62 6.29 16.80
C ALA A 101 8.43 7.27 16.94
N ALA A 102 7.50 7.01 17.85
CA ALA A 102 6.34 7.87 18.03
C ALA A 102 6.74 9.26 18.50
N LYS A 103 7.64 9.34 19.48
CA LYS A 103 8.18 10.60 19.99
C LYS A 103 8.93 11.37 18.91
N GLN A 104 9.75 10.69 18.10
CA GLN A 104 10.47 11.28 16.97
C GLN A 104 9.50 11.94 16.01
N VAL A 105 8.51 11.21 15.52
CA VAL A 105 7.57 11.67 14.49
C VAL A 105 6.67 12.80 15.02
N THR A 106 6.26 12.75 16.30
CA THR A 106 5.56 13.86 16.96
C THR A 106 6.45 15.11 17.09
N ARG A 107 7.71 14.96 17.49
CA ARG A 107 8.65 16.10 17.60
C ARG A 107 9.00 16.71 16.25
N GLU A 108 9.30 15.87 15.25
CA GLU A 108 9.79 16.33 13.94
C GLU A 108 8.67 16.85 13.03
N PHE A 109 7.50 16.21 13.05
CA PHE A 109 6.42 16.51 12.10
C PHE A 109 5.16 17.08 12.75
N GLY A 110 5.12 17.18 14.09
CA GLY A 110 3.99 17.75 14.81
C GLY A 110 2.70 16.92 14.70
N ILE A 111 2.79 15.65 14.32
CA ILE A 111 1.60 14.82 14.15
C ILE A 111 1.04 14.40 15.51
N ARG A 112 -0.30 14.34 15.57
CA ARG A 112 -1.08 13.96 16.76
C ARG A 112 -1.95 12.73 16.53
N GLY A 113 -1.74 12.04 15.41
CA GLY A 113 -2.54 10.90 14.99
C GLY A 113 -1.95 10.22 13.77
N ILE A 114 -2.38 8.97 13.56
CA ILE A 114 -1.97 8.09 12.46
C ILE A 114 -3.21 7.58 11.70
N PRO A 115 -3.08 7.18 10.42
CA PRO A 115 -1.84 7.05 9.65
C PRO A 115 -1.21 8.39 9.26
N TYR A 116 0.11 8.41 9.12
CA TYR A 116 0.86 9.52 8.55
C TYR A 116 1.80 8.97 7.48
N VAL A 117 1.75 9.54 6.28
CA VAL A 117 2.52 9.06 5.13
C VAL A 117 3.40 10.17 4.60
N ARG A 118 4.66 9.84 4.32
CA ARG A 118 5.61 10.72 3.61
C ARG A 118 5.99 10.07 2.29
N VAL A 119 6.11 10.88 1.24
CA VAL A 119 6.47 10.40 -0.10
C VAL A 119 7.73 11.10 -0.59
N TYR A 120 8.65 10.30 -1.11
CA TYR A 120 9.91 10.74 -1.69
C TYR A 120 10.03 10.27 -3.13
N GLY A 121 10.65 11.08 -3.98
CA GLY A 121 10.90 10.79 -5.39
C GLY A 121 12.06 9.83 -5.60
N PRO A 122 12.25 9.35 -6.85
CA PRO A 122 13.39 8.50 -7.25
C PRO A 122 14.77 9.11 -6.99
N ASP A 123 14.84 10.43 -6.91
CA ASP A 123 16.01 11.27 -6.59
C ASP A 123 16.21 11.46 -5.08
N GLY A 124 15.35 10.89 -4.24
CA GLY A 124 15.33 11.08 -2.79
C GLY A 124 14.69 12.39 -2.33
N ARG A 125 14.18 13.22 -3.25
CA ARG A 125 13.54 14.49 -2.90
C ARG A 125 12.21 14.26 -2.20
N PHE A 126 11.96 15.03 -1.13
CA PHE A 126 10.67 15.01 -0.46
C PHE A 126 9.58 15.64 -1.35
N LEU A 127 8.53 14.87 -1.66
CA LEU A 127 7.43 15.32 -2.51
C LEU A 127 6.23 15.83 -1.69
N GLY A 128 6.05 15.30 -0.49
CA GLY A 128 4.99 15.74 0.41
C GLY A 128 4.61 14.72 1.46
N ALA A 129 3.67 15.10 2.31
CA ALA A 129 3.12 14.24 3.35
C ALA A 129 1.59 14.29 3.37
N VAL A 130 0.99 13.21 3.86
CA VAL A 130 -0.44 13.00 3.97
C VAL A 130 -0.77 12.57 5.38
N ASN A 131 -1.62 13.34 6.06
CA ASN A 131 -2.20 12.97 7.35
C ASN A 131 -3.54 12.27 7.13
N GLY A 132 -3.76 11.13 7.78
CA GLY A 132 -5.01 10.36 7.72
C GLY A 132 -5.12 9.45 6.49
N ASN A 133 -6.20 8.66 6.45
CA ASN A 133 -6.44 7.66 5.40
C ASN A 133 -6.93 8.32 4.09
N HIS A 134 -6.00 8.89 3.32
CA HIS A 134 -6.27 9.59 2.06
C HIS A 134 -5.42 9.06 0.90
N ILE A 135 -5.68 7.83 0.46
CA ILE A 135 -4.94 7.19 -0.63
C ILE A 135 -4.88 8.03 -1.92
N GLY A 136 -5.95 8.77 -2.25
CA GLY A 136 -5.96 9.66 -3.42
C GLY A 136 -4.87 10.73 -3.37
N LYS A 137 -4.57 11.29 -2.19
CA LYS A 137 -3.49 12.25 -2.01
C LYS A 137 -2.12 11.60 -2.16
N VAL A 138 -1.95 10.38 -1.65
CA VAL A 138 -0.70 9.62 -1.83
C VAL A 138 -0.47 9.33 -3.32
N ARG A 139 -1.49 8.84 -4.04
CA ARG A 139 -1.43 8.59 -5.49
C ARG A 139 -1.06 9.86 -6.28
N ALA A 140 -1.58 11.02 -5.89
CA ALA A 140 -1.23 12.31 -6.51
C ALA A 140 0.25 12.68 -6.33
N LEU A 141 0.87 12.34 -5.19
CA LEU A 141 2.30 12.58 -4.98
C LEU A 141 3.18 11.67 -5.86
N LEU A 142 2.71 10.46 -6.20
CA LEU A 142 3.45 9.49 -7.02
C LEU A 142 3.43 9.79 -8.54
N VAL A 143 2.72 10.84 -8.97
CA VAL A 143 2.74 11.33 -10.36
C VAL A 143 3.45 12.68 -10.49
N SER A 144 4.00 13.18 -9.38
CA SER A 144 4.81 14.39 -9.38
C SER A 144 6.15 14.06 -10.03
N THR A 145 6.30 14.37 -11.33
CA THR A 145 7.54 14.11 -12.07
C THR A 145 8.72 14.79 -11.36
N PRO A 146 9.87 14.11 -11.18
CA PRO A 146 11.11 14.82 -10.89
C PRO A 146 11.39 15.77 -12.06
N ALA A 147 11.57 17.05 -11.79
CA ALA A 147 12.10 17.98 -12.78
C ALA A 147 13.50 17.50 -13.17
N GLY A 148 13.61 16.71 -14.23
CA GLY A 148 14.88 16.05 -14.57
C GLY A 148 14.89 15.04 -15.71
N ASP A 149 13.79 14.83 -16.43
CA ASP A 149 13.78 13.95 -17.62
C ASP A 149 13.46 14.75 -18.89
N GLU A 150 14.37 15.67 -19.21
CA GLU A 150 14.61 16.17 -20.57
C GLU A 150 16.05 15.81 -20.93
N ARG A 151 16.27 14.62 -21.48
CA ARG A 151 17.41 14.35 -22.38
C ARG A 151 17.21 13.12 -23.24
#